data_AF-A0A8B9TN74-F1
#
_entry.id   AF-A0A8B9TN74-F1
#
_cell.length_a   1.000
_cell.length_b   1.000
_cell.length_c   1.000
_cell.angle_alpha   90.00
_cell.angle_beta   90.00
_cell.angle_gamma   90.00
#
_symmetry.space_group_name_H-M   'P 1'
#
loop_
_entity.id
_entity.type
_entity.pdbx_description
1 polymer ?
#
loop_
_entity_poly.entity_id
_entity_poly.type
_entity_poly.pdbx_seq_one_letter_code
_entity_poly.pdbx_strand_id
1 'polypeptide(L)'
;MEGSSILHAFTNIYFAIFALFCFKLLIKISLALLTHFYIVKGNRKEAARIAEEIYGIVPGSWADRSPLHDAAFQGRLLSLKTLIAQGFNVNLVTTDRVSALHEACLGGHVACAKLLLENGAQVNAATIDGITPLFNACCSGSVACVNMLLEFGAKPQLGSHLASPIHEAVKRGHRECMEVLLAHKVDIDQEDLQHGTPLYVACTYQRTDCVKKLLELGANVNAGKRLDSPLHAAARKSSVEIVILLADYGANLKGRNADFKCALDLAVPNSKIEQALLLREGPASLAQLCRLCIRKHLGRSCLYAVPKLHLPEPLENFLLYR
;
A
#
# COMPACT_ATOMS: atom_id res chain seq x y z
N MET A 1 41.21 59.98 22.99
CA MET A 1 40.08 60.06 22.04
C MET A 1 39.60 58.64 21.68
N GLU A 2 39.05 57.89 22.65
CA GLU A 2 38.56 56.51 22.39
C GLU A 2 37.12 56.25 22.86
N GLY A 3 36.57 57.08 23.75
CA GLY A 3 35.22 56.88 24.31
C GLY A 3 34.05 57.16 23.36
N SER A 4 34.26 57.91 22.27
CA SER A 4 33.18 58.28 21.31
C SER A 4 32.85 57.15 20.31
N SER A 5 33.86 56.38 19.89
CA SER A 5 33.70 55.29 18.92
C SER A 5 32.93 54.10 19.51
N ILE A 6 33.20 53.77 20.78
CA ILE A 6 32.59 52.62 21.47
C ILE A 6 31.10 52.86 21.74
N LEU A 7 30.72 54.06 22.20
CA LEU A 7 29.33 54.39 22.48
C LEU A 7 28.47 54.39 21.20
N HIS A 8 29.01 54.89 20.08
CA HIS A 8 28.33 54.88 18.78
C HIS A 8 28.17 53.46 18.21
N ALA A 9 29.13 52.56 18.48
CA ALA A 9 29.04 51.14 18.14
C ALA A 9 27.94 50.43 18.95
N PHE A 10 27.81 50.72 20.25
CA PHE A 10 26.73 50.16 21.08
C PHE A 10 25.34 50.64 20.65
N THR A 11 25.17 51.92 20.32
CA THR A 11 23.88 52.45 19.83
C THR A 11 23.44 51.78 18.54
N ASN A 12 24.38 51.50 17.63
CA ASN A 12 24.11 50.76 16.39
C ASN A 12 23.74 49.28 16.64
N ILE A 13 24.35 48.64 17.63
CA ILE A 13 24.02 47.25 18.02
C ILE A 13 22.60 47.18 18.61
N TYR A 14 22.24 48.08 19.53
CA TYR A 14 20.89 48.11 20.10
C TYR A 14 19.82 48.42 19.04
N PHE A 15 20.11 49.33 18.11
CA PHE A 15 19.23 49.61 16.99
C PHE A 15 19.07 48.41 16.05
N ALA A 16 20.15 47.68 15.76
CA ALA A 16 20.08 46.45 14.96
C ALA A 16 19.29 45.33 15.64
N ILE A 17 19.46 45.15 16.96
CA ILE A 17 18.69 44.18 17.75
C ILE A 17 17.20 44.55 17.75
N PHE A 18 16.87 45.84 17.94
CA PHE A 18 15.51 46.33 17.89
C PHE A 18 14.89 46.17 16.49
N ALA A 19 15.63 46.47 15.42
CA ALA A 19 15.18 46.26 14.06
C ALA A 19 14.93 44.77 13.75
N LEU A 20 15.80 43.87 14.19
CA LEU A 20 15.62 42.41 14.05
C LEU A 20 14.41 41.89 14.85
N PHE A 21 14.17 42.45 16.04
CA PHE A 21 12.99 42.13 16.85
C PHE A 21 11.71 42.58 16.15
N CYS A 22 11.66 43.82 15.68
CA CYS A 22 10.53 44.37 14.92
C CYS A 22 10.28 43.57 13.64
N PHE A 23 11.33 43.18 12.92
CA PHE A 23 11.22 42.34 11.73
C PHE A 23 10.68 40.95 12.04
N LYS A 24 11.17 40.28 13.09
CA LYS A 24 10.63 38.99 13.55
C LYS A 24 9.17 39.09 14.00
N LEU A 25 8.82 40.17 14.70
CA LEU A 25 7.45 40.42 15.16
C LEU A 25 6.51 40.68 13.97
N LEU A 26 6.96 41.47 12.99
CA LEU A 26 6.24 41.74 11.75
C LEU A 26 6.03 40.45 10.95
N ILE A 27 7.04 39.59 10.82
CA ILE A 27 6.89 38.27 10.19
C ILE A 27 5.86 37.42 10.94
N LYS A 28 5.91 37.38 12.28
CA LYS A 28 4.95 36.61 13.07
C LYS A 28 3.52 37.13 12.92
N ILE A 29 3.32 38.44 12.94
CA ILE A 29 2.00 39.07 12.76
C ILE A 29 1.50 38.84 11.34
N SER A 30 2.35 39.02 10.34
CA SER A 30 2.01 38.75 8.93
C SER A 30 1.66 37.28 8.72
N LEU A 31 2.39 36.33 9.32
CA LEU A 31 2.09 34.90 9.24
C LEU A 31 0.80 34.55 9.99
N ALA A 32 0.52 35.20 11.13
CA ALA A 32 -0.72 35.05 11.88
C ALA A 32 -1.93 35.63 11.13
N LEU A 33 -1.78 36.78 10.46
CA LEU A 33 -2.80 37.37 9.60
C LEU A 33 -3.02 36.54 8.34
N LEU A 34 -1.95 36.02 7.73
CA LEU A 34 -2.03 35.12 6.57
C LEU A 34 -2.77 33.85 6.97
N THR A 35 -2.38 33.20 8.07
CA THR A 35 -3.08 31.99 8.56
C THR A 35 -4.54 32.28 8.93
N HIS A 36 -4.85 33.39 9.60
CA HIS A 36 -6.23 33.76 9.91
C HIS A 36 -7.07 34.06 8.65
N PHE A 37 -6.51 34.79 7.66
CA PHE A 37 -7.24 35.15 6.44
C PHE A 37 -7.42 33.96 5.50
N TYR A 38 -6.41 33.09 5.39
CA TYR A 38 -6.40 31.95 4.47
C TYR A 38 -7.09 30.69 5.05
N ILE A 39 -6.94 30.42 6.35
CA ILE A 39 -7.51 29.22 7.00
C ILE A 39 -8.93 29.47 7.49
N VAL A 40 -9.20 30.66 8.06
CA VAL A 40 -10.47 30.95 8.74
C VAL A 40 -11.48 31.71 7.86
N LYS A 41 -11.03 32.61 6.96
CA LYS A 41 -11.93 33.51 6.21
C LYS A 41 -12.10 33.26 4.70
N GLY A 42 -11.40 32.28 4.13
CA GLY A 42 -11.76 31.66 2.86
C GLY A 42 -11.52 32.47 1.59
N ASN A 43 -10.35 32.27 0.99
CA ASN A 43 -10.23 32.17 -0.48
C ASN A 43 -9.21 31.08 -0.82
N ARG A 44 -9.60 29.82 -0.59
CA ARG A 44 -8.77 28.63 -0.83
C ARG A 44 -8.27 28.54 -2.29
N LYS A 45 -9.01 29.13 -3.23
CA LYS A 45 -8.62 29.23 -4.65
C LYS A 45 -7.42 30.13 -4.85
N GLU A 46 -7.38 31.28 -4.18
CA GLU A 46 -6.25 32.21 -4.27
C GLU A 46 -5.00 31.65 -3.58
N ALA A 47 -5.19 30.92 -2.48
CA ALA A 47 -4.13 30.18 -1.80
C ALA A 47 -3.46 29.14 -2.72
N ALA A 48 -4.29 28.39 -3.46
CA ALA A 48 -3.85 27.39 -4.40
C ALA A 48 -3.12 28.02 -5.60
N ARG A 49 -3.64 29.13 -6.15
CA ARG A 49 -3.01 29.89 -7.25
C ARG A 49 -1.61 30.38 -6.87
N ILE A 50 -1.47 30.96 -5.68
CA ILE A 50 -0.18 31.48 -5.19
C ILE A 50 0.81 30.33 -4.92
N ALA A 51 0.34 29.19 -4.41
CA ALA A 51 1.20 28.03 -4.21
C ALA A 51 1.69 27.42 -5.54
N GLU A 52 0.85 27.40 -6.58
CA GLU A 52 1.22 26.97 -7.93
C GLU A 52 2.29 27.89 -8.55
N GLU A 53 2.12 29.21 -8.38
CA GLU A 53 3.04 30.24 -8.87
C GLU A 53 4.41 30.22 -8.17
N ILE A 54 4.46 29.89 -6.87
CA ILE A 54 5.71 29.92 -6.07
C ILE A 54 6.45 28.58 -6.09
N TYR A 55 5.73 27.45 -6.07
CA TYR A 55 6.35 26.13 -5.85
C TYR A 55 6.34 25.21 -7.08
N GLY A 56 5.70 25.61 -8.19
CA GLY A 56 5.65 24.79 -9.42
C GLY A 56 4.95 23.43 -9.24
N ILE A 57 4.13 23.31 -8.18
CA ILE A 57 3.38 22.09 -7.87
C ILE A 57 2.07 22.13 -8.67
N VAL A 58 1.90 21.20 -9.61
CA VAL A 58 0.62 20.94 -10.28
C VAL A 58 -0.41 20.56 -9.21
N PRO A 59 -1.58 21.22 -9.14
CA PRO A 59 -2.44 21.16 -7.97
C PRO A 59 -3.16 19.81 -7.86
N GLY A 60 -2.84 19.03 -6.82
CA GLY A 60 -3.75 18.02 -6.27
C GLY A 60 -4.66 18.65 -5.21
N SER A 61 -5.93 18.86 -5.58
CA SER A 61 -7.18 18.66 -4.80
C SER A 61 -7.14 18.73 -3.25
N TRP A 62 -6.63 19.81 -2.65
CA TRP A 62 -6.97 20.15 -1.25
C TRP A 62 -7.92 21.35 -1.14
N ALA A 63 -8.01 22.17 -2.19
CA ALA A 63 -8.81 23.39 -2.16
C ALA A 63 -10.33 23.14 -2.33
N ASP A 64 -10.72 22.01 -2.93
CA ASP A 64 -12.11 21.64 -3.23
C ASP A 64 -12.71 20.62 -2.23
N ARG A 65 -11.94 20.22 -1.22
CA ARG A 65 -12.41 19.34 -0.15
C ARG A 65 -13.53 20.00 0.65
N SER A 66 -14.63 19.27 0.78
CA SER A 66 -15.74 19.68 1.65
C SER A 66 -15.44 19.40 3.13
N PRO A 67 -16.15 20.04 4.07
CA PRO A 67 -16.03 19.71 5.50
C PRO A 67 -16.25 18.22 5.81
N LEU A 68 -17.06 17.54 4.99
CA LEU A 68 -17.31 16.10 5.10
C LEU A 68 -16.05 15.29 4.75
N HIS A 69 -15.28 15.69 3.73
CA HIS A 69 -13.98 15.07 3.41
C HIS A 69 -12.98 15.27 4.54
N ASP A 70 -12.86 16.50 5.06
CA ASP A 70 -11.93 16.82 6.15
C ASP A 70 -12.27 16.07 7.45
N ALA A 71 -13.56 15.92 7.76
CA ALA A 71 -14.01 15.13 8.90
C ALA A 71 -13.71 13.63 8.71
N ALA A 72 -13.93 13.09 7.51
CA ALA A 72 -13.66 11.69 7.19
C ALA A 72 -12.17 11.36 7.21
N PHE A 73 -11.33 12.20 6.59
CA PHE A 73 -9.87 12.06 6.55
C PHE A 73 -9.25 12.05 7.96
N GLN A 74 -9.74 12.92 8.84
CA GLN A 74 -9.27 13.04 10.22
C GLN A 74 -9.94 12.04 11.19
N GLY A 75 -10.90 11.22 10.74
CA GLY A 75 -11.60 10.27 11.60
C GLY A 75 -12.54 10.92 12.63
N ARG A 76 -13.00 12.16 12.40
CA ARG A 76 -13.85 12.91 13.32
C ARG A 76 -15.30 12.47 13.21
N LEU A 77 -15.63 11.33 13.82
CA LEU A 77 -16.96 10.70 13.75
C LEU A 77 -18.10 11.65 14.16
N LEU A 78 -17.94 12.39 15.26
CA LEU A 78 -18.98 13.32 15.74
C LEU A 78 -19.22 14.45 14.75
N SER A 79 -18.16 15.03 14.19
CA SER A 79 -18.27 16.06 13.14
C SER A 79 -18.95 15.51 11.90
N LEU A 80 -18.63 14.27 11.50
CA LEU A 80 -19.27 13.60 10.37
C LEU A 80 -20.78 13.43 10.61
N LYS A 81 -21.19 12.96 11.80
CA LYS A 81 -22.60 12.84 12.19
C LYS A 81 -23.33 14.17 12.10
N THR A 82 -22.74 15.24 12.64
CA THR A 82 -23.36 16.56 12.61
C THR A 82 -23.51 17.11 11.19
N LEU A 83 -22.52 16.90 10.32
CA LEU A 83 -22.58 17.36 8.93
C LEU A 83 -23.64 16.60 8.14
N ILE A 84 -23.74 15.28 8.30
CA ILE A 84 -24.79 14.47 7.65
C ILE A 84 -26.18 14.91 8.13
N ALA A 85 -26.36 15.13 9.44
CA ALA A 85 -27.62 15.62 10.00
C ALA A 85 -28.01 17.03 9.51
N GLN A 86 -27.04 17.87 9.15
CA GLN A 86 -27.25 19.17 8.51
C GLN A 86 -27.63 19.09 7.03
N GLY A 87 -27.72 17.87 6.46
CA GLY A 87 -28.11 17.66 5.07
C GLY A 87 -26.95 17.67 4.07
N PHE A 88 -25.70 17.53 4.51
CA PHE A 88 -24.58 17.38 3.58
C PHE A 88 -24.72 16.09 2.78
N ASN A 89 -24.59 16.19 1.45
CA ASN A 89 -24.60 15.03 0.56
C ASN A 89 -23.36 14.15 0.80
N VAL A 90 -23.57 12.90 1.22
CA VAL A 90 -22.50 11.92 1.48
C VAL A 90 -21.73 11.50 0.23
N ASN A 91 -22.36 11.63 -0.94
CA ASN A 91 -21.79 11.29 -2.24
C ASN A 91 -21.18 12.49 -2.95
N LEU A 92 -20.98 13.61 -2.24
CA LEU A 92 -20.20 14.72 -2.78
C LEU A 92 -18.76 14.25 -3.04
N VAL A 93 -18.24 14.62 -4.21
CA VAL A 93 -16.89 14.27 -4.63
C VAL A 93 -16.07 15.50 -4.99
N THR A 94 -14.74 15.38 -4.89
CA THR A 94 -13.77 16.35 -5.39
C THR A 94 -13.67 16.32 -6.92
N THR A 95 -12.88 17.22 -7.51
CA THR A 95 -12.54 17.21 -8.95
C THR A 95 -11.98 15.87 -9.40
N ASP A 96 -11.21 15.22 -8.53
CA ASP A 96 -10.57 13.93 -8.79
C ASP A 96 -11.50 12.75 -8.49
N ARG A 97 -12.79 13.04 -8.27
CA ARG A 97 -13.84 12.08 -7.89
C ARG A 97 -13.57 11.35 -6.57
N VAL A 98 -12.79 11.96 -5.68
CA VAL A 98 -12.58 11.44 -4.32
C VAL A 98 -13.83 11.74 -3.50
N SER A 99 -14.34 10.75 -2.77
CA SER A 99 -15.48 10.91 -1.85
C SER A 99 -15.02 10.88 -0.40
N ALA A 100 -15.88 11.31 0.54
CA ALA A 100 -15.60 11.19 1.97
C ALA A 100 -15.34 9.72 2.39
N LEU A 101 -15.95 8.74 1.71
CA LEU A 101 -15.71 7.33 1.99
C LEU A 101 -14.29 6.90 1.62
N HIS A 102 -13.74 7.42 0.51
CA HIS A 102 -12.34 7.16 0.14
C HIS A 102 -11.37 7.64 1.24
N GLU A 103 -11.60 8.84 1.78
CA GLU A 103 -10.77 9.44 2.81
C GLU A 103 -10.86 8.69 4.15
N ALA A 104 -12.08 8.30 4.56
CA ALA A 104 -12.26 7.49 5.76
C ALA A 104 -11.54 6.13 5.65
N CYS A 105 -11.63 5.47 4.50
CA CYS A 105 -10.96 4.18 4.26
C CYS A 105 -9.42 4.31 4.19
N LEU A 106 -8.92 5.41 3.61
CA LEU A 106 -7.48 5.70 3.54
C LEU A 106 -6.88 5.96 4.93
N GLY A 107 -7.65 6.60 5.81
CA GLY A 107 -7.28 6.77 7.23
C GLY A 107 -7.54 5.55 8.10
N GLY A 108 -8.17 4.49 7.57
CA GLY A 108 -8.56 3.31 8.35
C GLY A 108 -9.69 3.57 9.37
N HIS A 109 -10.43 4.66 9.22
CA HIS A 109 -11.45 5.12 10.16
C HIS A 109 -12.77 4.36 10.00
N VAL A 110 -12.81 3.12 10.47
CA VAL A 110 -13.93 2.17 10.31
C VAL A 110 -15.27 2.78 10.70
N ALA A 111 -15.35 3.47 11.84
CA ALA A 111 -16.59 4.06 12.33
C ALA A 111 -17.11 5.19 11.42
N CYS A 112 -16.21 5.99 10.84
CA CYS A 112 -16.58 7.03 9.88
C CYS A 112 -17.03 6.41 8.56
N ALA A 113 -16.29 5.42 8.05
CA ALA A 113 -16.63 4.73 6.81
C ALA A 113 -17.98 4.01 6.93
N LYS A 114 -18.23 3.32 8.05
CA LYS A 114 -19.51 2.67 8.34
C LYS A 114 -20.67 3.66 8.36
N LEU A 115 -20.52 4.78 9.07
CA LEU A 115 -21.53 5.84 9.11
C LEU A 115 -21.85 6.39 7.71
N LEU A 116 -20.84 6.59 6.87
CA LEU A 116 -21.03 7.06 5.49
C LEU A 116 -21.82 6.04 4.65
N LEU A 117 -21.50 4.75 4.78
CA LEU A 117 -22.19 3.68 4.06
C LEU A 117 -23.65 3.51 4.50
N GLU A 118 -23.91 3.57 5.81
CA GLU A 118 -25.27 3.55 6.38
C GLU A 118 -26.13 4.72 5.86
N ASN A 119 -25.50 5.83 5.46
CA ASN A 119 -26.17 7.00 4.87
C ASN A 119 -26.13 7.01 3.33
N GLY A 120 -25.81 5.88 2.69
CA GLY A 120 -25.90 5.71 1.24
C GLY A 120 -24.66 6.14 0.45
N ALA A 121 -23.48 6.14 1.06
CA ALA A 121 -22.23 6.34 0.33
C ALA A 121 -21.99 5.23 -0.71
N GLN A 122 -21.52 5.62 -1.90
CA GLN A 122 -21.21 4.68 -2.98
C GLN A 122 -19.95 3.84 -2.67
N VAL A 123 -20.15 2.59 -2.26
CA VAL A 123 -19.08 1.65 -1.86
C VAL A 123 -18.08 1.33 -2.98
N ASN A 124 -18.54 1.35 -4.23
CA ASN A 124 -17.74 1.02 -5.43
C ASN A 124 -17.40 2.27 -6.27
N ALA A 125 -17.52 3.48 -5.70
CA ALA A 125 -17.08 4.69 -6.39
C ALA A 125 -15.59 4.58 -6.75
N ALA A 126 -15.22 5.09 -7.91
CA ALA A 126 -13.83 5.12 -8.37
C ALA A 126 -13.40 6.57 -8.64
N THR A 127 -12.20 6.92 -8.18
CA THR A 127 -11.54 8.18 -8.52
C THR A 127 -11.13 8.22 -9.99
N ILE A 128 -10.63 9.36 -10.47
CA ILE A 128 -10.05 9.47 -11.82
C ILE A 128 -8.89 8.48 -12.06
N ASP A 129 -8.14 8.16 -11.00
CA ASP A 129 -7.02 7.20 -11.04
C ASP A 129 -7.48 5.74 -10.85
N GLY A 130 -8.80 5.51 -10.83
CA GLY A 130 -9.38 4.20 -10.62
C GLY A 130 -9.21 3.65 -9.19
N ILE A 131 -8.98 4.52 -8.22
CA ILE A 131 -8.87 4.18 -6.80
C ILE A 131 -10.28 4.01 -6.23
N THR A 132 -10.48 2.96 -5.44
CA THR A 132 -11.77 2.64 -4.81
C THR A 132 -11.66 2.72 -3.29
N PRO A 133 -12.77 2.79 -2.53
CA PRO A 133 -12.72 2.72 -1.08
C PRO A 133 -12.03 1.45 -0.57
N LEU A 134 -12.24 0.31 -1.25
CA LEU A 134 -11.60 -0.95 -0.91
C LEU A 134 -10.09 -0.93 -1.14
N PHE A 135 -9.63 -0.30 -2.23
CA PHE A 135 -8.22 -0.04 -2.45
C PHE A 135 -7.62 0.81 -1.33
N ASN A 136 -8.29 1.88 -0.92
CA ASN A 136 -7.81 2.75 0.17
C ASN A 136 -7.76 2.02 1.53
N ALA A 137 -8.73 1.14 1.81
CA ALA A 137 -8.68 0.28 3.01
C ALA A 137 -7.50 -0.70 2.96
N CYS A 138 -7.18 -1.24 1.77
CA CYS A 138 -5.99 -2.07 1.58
C CYS A 138 -4.70 -1.27 1.69
N CYS A 139 -4.69 0.00 1.27
CA CYS A 139 -3.56 0.91 1.44
C CYS A 139 -3.28 1.21 2.92
N SER A 140 -4.34 1.46 3.71
CA SER A 140 -4.24 1.73 5.15
C SER A 140 -3.91 0.48 5.97
N GLY A 141 -4.22 -0.71 5.47
CA GLY A 141 -4.05 -1.98 6.20
C GLY A 141 -5.18 -2.25 7.20
N SER A 142 -6.26 -1.49 7.16
CA SER A 142 -7.40 -1.68 8.06
C SER A 142 -8.26 -2.86 7.60
N VAL A 143 -7.97 -4.05 8.16
CA VAL A 143 -8.74 -5.28 7.93
C VAL A 143 -10.22 -5.09 8.25
N ALA A 144 -10.52 -4.32 9.31
CA ALA A 144 -11.89 -3.99 9.68
C ALA A 144 -12.61 -3.15 8.61
N CYS A 145 -11.92 -2.18 7.98
CA CYS A 145 -12.49 -1.47 6.83
C CYS A 145 -12.69 -2.41 5.63
N VAL A 146 -11.72 -3.30 5.35
CA VAL A 146 -11.82 -4.25 4.23
C VAL A 146 -13.04 -5.17 4.40
N ASN A 147 -13.19 -5.82 5.55
CA ASN A 147 -14.34 -6.70 5.84
C ASN A 147 -15.65 -5.93 5.72
N MET A 148 -15.76 -4.78 6.38
CA MET A 148 -16.98 -3.97 6.36
C MET A 148 -17.33 -3.51 4.94
N LEU A 149 -16.37 -3.07 4.12
CA LEU A 149 -16.65 -2.70 2.74
C LEU A 149 -17.17 -3.89 1.93
N LEU A 150 -16.59 -5.08 2.10
CA LEU A 150 -17.05 -6.31 1.44
C LEU A 150 -18.46 -6.71 1.88
N GLU A 151 -18.78 -6.56 3.17
CA GLU A 151 -20.14 -6.76 3.71
C GLU A 151 -21.16 -5.79 3.08
N PHE A 152 -20.75 -4.54 2.84
CA PHE A 152 -21.56 -3.53 2.13
C PHE A 152 -21.55 -3.68 0.60
N GLY A 153 -21.01 -4.78 0.05
CA GLY A 153 -21.06 -5.08 -1.38
C GLY A 153 -19.95 -4.43 -2.21
N ALA A 154 -18.82 -4.06 -1.61
CA ALA A 154 -17.62 -3.73 -2.36
C ALA A 154 -17.22 -4.93 -3.23
N LYS A 155 -16.94 -4.67 -4.51
CA LYS A 155 -16.42 -5.69 -5.41
C LYS A 155 -14.91 -5.82 -5.18
N PRO A 156 -14.38 -7.01 -4.83
CA PRO A 156 -12.96 -7.23 -4.58
C PRO A 156 -12.06 -6.82 -5.76
N GLN A 157 -12.59 -6.95 -6.98
CA GLN A 157 -12.00 -6.47 -8.20
C GLN A 157 -13.11 -5.89 -9.09
N LEU A 158 -13.01 -4.60 -9.45
CA LEU A 158 -14.00 -3.90 -10.30
C LEU A 158 -13.71 -4.03 -11.80
N GLY A 159 -12.43 -4.14 -12.18
CA GLY A 159 -11.98 -4.31 -13.56
C GLY A 159 -10.46 -4.33 -13.64
N SER A 160 -9.89 -4.84 -14.74
CA SER A 160 -8.44 -5.00 -14.93
C SER A 160 -7.69 -3.68 -15.17
N HIS A 161 -8.40 -2.60 -15.50
CA HIS A 161 -7.82 -1.28 -15.72
C HIS A 161 -7.78 -0.40 -14.46
N LEU A 162 -8.42 -0.84 -13.37
CA LEU A 162 -8.48 -0.12 -12.11
C LEU A 162 -7.41 -0.63 -11.15
N ALA A 163 -7.05 0.20 -10.17
CA ALA A 163 -6.05 -0.15 -9.18
C ALA A 163 -6.48 -1.39 -8.39
N SER A 164 -5.63 -2.43 -8.36
CA SER A 164 -5.97 -3.72 -7.76
C SER A 164 -5.76 -3.72 -6.23
N PRO A 165 -6.83 -3.94 -5.42
CA PRO A 165 -6.72 -3.90 -3.96
C PRO A 165 -5.77 -4.96 -3.39
N ILE A 166 -5.77 -6.18 -3.95
CA ILE A 166 -4.91 -7.27 -3.48
C ILE A 166 -3.43 -6.97 -3.70
N HIS A 167 -3.08 -6.39 -4.86
CA HIS A 167 -1.70 -6.02 -5.16
C HIS A 167 -1.19 -4.92 -4.21
N GLU A 168 -2.02 -3.94 -3.86
CA GLU A 168 -1.63 -2.89 -2.91
C GLU A 168 -1.48 -3.44 -1.48
N ALA A 169 -2.40 -4.29 -1.02
CA ALA A 169 -2.28 -4.98 0.27
C ALA A 169 -0.96 -5.78 0.34
N VAL A 170 -0.66 -6.55 -0.71
CA VAL A 170 0.57 -7.35 -0.79
C VAL A 170 1.81 -6.47 -0.86
N LYS A 171 1.84 -5.44 -1.69
CA LYS A 171 2.95 -4.49 -1.80
C LYS A 171 3.32 -3.86 -0.46
N ARG A 172 2.31 -3.55 0.38
CA ARG A 172 2.50 -2.98 1.72
C ARG A 172 2.79 -4.02 2.80
N GLY A 173 2.58 -5.31 2.53
CA GLY A 173 2.76 -6.38 3.51
C GLY A 173 1.55 -6.60 4.43
N HIS A 174 0.38 -6.07 4.07
CA HIS A 174 -0.86 -6.23 4.82
C HIS A 174 -1.47 -7.61 4.57
N ARG A 175 -0.83 -8.65 5.11
CA ARG A 175 -1.16 -10.06 4.90
C ARG A 175 -2.62 -10.38 5.22
N GLU A 176 -3.16 -9.84 6.31
CA GLU A 176 -4.55 -10.11 6.70
C GLU A 176 -5.58 -9.55 5.70
N CYS A 177 -5.34 -8.34 5.18
CA CYS A 177 -6.18 -7.78 4.11
C CYS A 177 -6.12 -8.65 2.84
N MET A 178 -4.93 -9.14 2.48
CA MET A 178 -4.76 -10.07 1.36
C MET A 178 -5.54 -11.37 1.58
N GLU A 179 -5.46 -11.97 2.77
CA GLU A 179 -6.19 -13.20 3.10
C GLU A 179 -7.72 -13.01 3.00
N VAL A 180 -8.24 -11.89 3.51
CA VAL A 180 -9.66 -11.54 3.38
C VAL A 180 -10.07 -11.42 1.92
N LEU A 181 -9.28 -10.73 1.09
CA LEU A 181 -9.59 -10.59 -0.35
C LEU A 181 -9.62 -11.94 -1.07
N LEU A 182 -8.67 -12.83 -0.77
CA LEU A 182 -8.63 -14.18 -1.33
C LEU A 182 -9.83 -15.04 -0.89
N ALA A 183 -10.30 -14.87 0.35
CA ALA A 183 -11.53 -15.51 0.82
C ALA A 183 -12.78 -15.04 0.04
N HIS A 184 -12.75 -13.82 -0.50
CA HIS A 184 -13.81 -13.24 -1.34
C HIS A 184 -13.63 -13.51 -2.85
N LYS A 185 -13.06 -14.68 -3.22
CA LYS A 185 -12.94 -15.18 -4.60
C LYS A 185 -12.07 -14.33 -5.53
N VAL A 186 -11.16 -13.53 -5.00
CA VAL A 186 -10.08 -12.95 -5.82
C VAL A 186 -9.16 -14.08 -6.29
N ASP A 187 -8.81 -14.09 -7.57
CA ASP A 187 -7.87 -15.08 -8.09
C ASP A 187 -6.46 -14.80 -7.56
N ILE A 188 -5.89 -15.78 -6.87
CA ILE A 188 -4.58 -15.69 -6.22
C ILE A 188 -3.43 -15.47 -7.22
N ASP A 189 -3.63 -15.89 -8.47
CA ASP A 189 -2.66 -15.75 -9.56
C ASP A 189 -3.05 -14.64 -10.55
N GLN A 190 -3.98 -13.75 -10.17
CA GLN A 190 -4.41 -12.65 -11.05
C GLN A 190 -3.24 -11.75 -11.42
N GLU A 191 -2.85 -11.72 -12.69
CA GLU A 191 -1.78 -10.86 -13.17
C GLU A 191 -2.29 -9.43 -13.40
N ASP A 192 -1.72 -8.47 -12.70
CA ASP A 192 -1.81 -7.05 -13.05
C ASP A 192 -0.75 -6.71 -14.08
N LEU A 193 -1.13 -6.05 -15.19
CA LEU A 193 -0.20 -5.77 -16.31
C LEU A 193 1.02 -4.95 -15.89
N GLN A 194 0.87 -4.10 -14.86
CA GLN A 194 1.95 -3.24 -14.36
C GLN A 194 2.76 -3.93 -13.26
N HIS A 195 2.15 -4.77 -12.44
CA HIS A 195 2.78 -5.30 -11.23
C HIS A 195 3.13 -6.79 -11.27
N GLY A 196 2.53 -7.59 -12.17
CA GLY A 196 2.62 -9.05 -12.16
C GLY A 196 1.56 -9.69 -11.27
N THR A 197 1.77 -10.95 -10.87
CA THR A 197 0.91 -11.63 -9.87
C THR A 197 1.12 -11.10 -8.44
N PRO A 198 0.20 -11.37 -7.50
CA PRO A 198 0.39 -11.06 -6.08
C PRO A 198 1.70 -11.65 -5.52
N LEU A 199 2.03 -12.89 -5.88
CA LEU A 199 3.28 -13.53 -5.43
C LEU A 199 4.53 -12.80 -5.94
N TYR A 200 4.52 -12.37 -7.20
CA TYR A 200 5.61 -11.58 -7.78
C TYR A 200 5.79 -10.24 -7.06
N VAL A 201 4.69 -9.54 -6.76
CA VAL A 201 4.73 -8.29 -5.97
C VAL A 201 5.28 -8.54 -4.57
N ALA A 202 4.84 -9.60 -3.89
CA ALA A 202 5.34 -9.93 -2.56
C ALA A 202 6.87 -10.15 -2.56
N CYS A 203 7.39 -10.83 -3.58
CA CYS A 203 8.83 -11.05 -3.76
C CYS A 203 9.57 -9.73 -4.06
N THR A 204 9.04 -8.91 -4.95
CA THR A 204 9.64 -7.62 -5.35
C THR A 204 9.77 -6.66 -4.17
N TYR A 205 8.78 -6.63 -3.28
CA TYR A 205 8.74 -5.77 -2.08
C TYR A 205 9.20 -6.47 -0.80
N GLN A 206 9.75 -7.69 -0.91
CA GLN A 206 10.32 -8.47 0.20
C GLN A 206 9.33 -8.70 1.37
N ARG A 207 8.08 -8.99 1.05
CA ARG A 207 7.03 -9.29 2.03
C ARG A 207 7.01 -10.80 2.32
N THR A 208 7.94 -11.26 3.14
CA THR A 208 8.13 -12.68 3.50
C THR A 208 6.84 -13.34 3.99
N ASP A 209 6.10 -12.69 4.88
CA ASP A 209 4.82 -13.21 5.40
C ASP A 209 3.77 -13.41 4.30
N CYS A 210 3.67 -12.45 3.36
CA CYS A 210 2.77 -12.57 2.21
C CYS A 210 3.25 -13.67 1.24
N VAL A 211 4.56 -13.77 0.98
CA VAL A 211 5.13 -14.86 0.15
C VAL A 211 4.77 -16.21 0.73
N LYS A 212 5.07 -16.44 2.02
CA LYS A 212 4.78 -17.69 2.70
C LYS A 212 3.30 -18.03 2.61
N LYS A 213 2.44 -17.06 2.95
CA LYS A 213 0.99 -17.29 2.93
C LYS A 213 0.42 -17.55 1.53
N LEU A 214 0.87 -16.82 0.51
CA LEU A 214 0.44 -17.04 -0.88
C LEU A 214 0.83 -18.44 -1.35
N LEU A 215 2.04 -18.90 -1.05
CA LEU A 215 2.52 -20.25 -1.37
C LEU A 215 1.74 -21.35 -0.63
N GLU A 216 1.44 -21.14 0.66
CA GLU A 216 0.59 -22.03 1.46
C GLU A 216 -0.81 -22.19 0.85
N LEU A 217 -1.40 -21.07 0.41
CA LEU A 217 -2.70 -21.01 -0.26
C LEU A 217 -2.67 -21.54 -1.71
N GLY A 218 -1.50 -21.93 -2.21
CA GLY A 218 -1.35 -22.58 -3.51
C GLY A 218 -1.21 -21.61 -4.70
N ALA A 219 -0.66 -20.41 -4.47
CA ALA A 219 -0.22 -19.54 -5.57
C ALA A 219 0.79 -20.27 -6.46
N ASN A 220 0.72 -20.03 -7.77
CA ASN A 220 1.65 -20.61 -8.72
C ASN A 220 3.03 -19.98 -8.55
N VAL A 221 3.96 -20.75 -7.97
CA VAL A 221 5.33 -20.34 -7.67
C VAL A 221 6.11 -19.80 -8.88
N ASN A 222 5.70 -20.15 -10.09
CA ASN A 222 6.36 -19.73 -11.34
C ASN A 222 5.61 -18.60 -12.06
N ALA A 223 4.36 -18.30 -11.70
CA ALA A 223 3.58 -17.23 -12.32
C ALA A 223 4.02 -15.87 -11.78
N GLY A 224 4.63 -15.07 -12.65
CA GLY A 224 5.27 -13.81 -12.28
C GLY A 224 4.69 -12.60 -12.99
N LYS A 225 5.56 -11.78 -13.58
CA LYS A 225 5.19 -10.70 -14.50
C LYS A 225 5.66 -11.09 -15.90
N ARG A 226 4.73 -11.49 -16.78
CA ARG A 226 5.05 -12.05 -18.10
C ARG A 226 6.02 -13.24 -17.98
N LEU A 227 7.24 -13.11 -18.51
CA LEU A 227 8.30 -14.13 -18.45
C LEU A 227 9.18 -14.02 -17.19
N ASP A 228 9.05 -12.94 -16.41
CA ASP A 228 9.86 -12.73 -15.21
C ASP A 228 9.19 -13.39 -14.00
N SER A 229 9.69 -14.54 -13.58
CA SER A 229 9.11 -15.32 -12.48
C SER A 229 9.33 -14.68 -11.09
N PRO A 230 8.56 -15.07 -10.05
CA PRO A 230 8.78 -14.60 -8.68
C PRO A 230 10.22 -14.84 -8.18
N LEU A 231 10.88 -15.91 -8.65
CA LEU A 231 12.27 -16.20 -8.33
C LEU A 231 13.24 -15.20 -8.95
N HIS A 232 13.00 -14.73 -10.18
CA HIS A 232 13.79 -13.64 -10.78
C HIS A 232 13.65 -12.35 -9.97
N ALA A 233 12.44 -12.01 -9.53
CA ALA A 233 12.21 -10.86 -8.66
C ALA A 233 12.97 -10.99 -7.33
N ALA A 234 12.89 -12.16 -6.68
CA ALA A 234 13.60 -12.43 -5.42
C ALA A 234 15.12 -12.37 -5.58
N ALA A 235 15.67 -12.89 -6.69
CA ALA A 235 17.11 -12.91 -6.94
C ALA A 235 17.72 -11.51 -7.10
N ARG A 236 16.95 -10.53 -7.60
CA ARG A 236 17.37 -9.11 -7.67
C ARG A 236 17.32 -8.39 -6.31
N LYS A 237 16.80 -9.01 -5.26
CA LYS A 237 16.62 -8.41 -3.93
C LYS A 237 17.66 -8.96 -2.96
N SER A 238 17.45 -8.85 -1.64
CA SER A 238 18.43 -9.27 -0.63
C SER A 238 17.92 -10.37 0.30
N SER A 239 16.64 -10.77 0.19
CA SER A 239 16.04 -11.79 1.05
C SER A 239 16.32 -13.22 0.58
N VAL A 240 17.29 -13.87 1.23
CA VAL A 240 17.62 -15.30 1.05
C VAL A 240 16.44 -16.19 1.45
N GLU A 241 15.68 -15.79 2.47
CA GLU A 241 14.52 -16.54 2.95
C GLU A 241 13.47 -16.72 1.85
N ILE A 242 13.16 -15.65 1.09
CA ILE A 242 12.20 -15.74 -0.02
C ILE A 242 12.70 -16.70 -1.11
N VAL A 243 13.99 -16.67 -1.43
CA VAL A 243 14.60 -17.59 -2.40
C VAL A 243 14.47 -19.05 -1.94
N ILE A 244 14.75 -19.31 -0.66
CA ILE A 244 14.59 -20.63 -0.04
C ILE A 244 13.13 -21.08 -0.11
N LEU A 245 12.18 -20.24 0.29
CA LEU A 245 10.75 -20.54 0.24
C LEU A 245 10.32 -20.87 -1.19
N LEU A 246 10.63 -20.02 -2.16
CA LEU A 246 10.28 -20.26 -3.56
C LEU A 246 10.85 -21.58 -4.08
N ALA A 247 12.11 -21.88 -3.78
CA ALA A 247 12.72 -23.16 -4.18
C ALA A 247 12.06 -24.36 -3.49
N ASP A 248 11.72 -24.25 -2.20
CA ASP A 248 11.04 -25.30 -1.44
C ASP A 248 9.63 -25.56 -1.97
N TYR A 249 8.99 -24.57 -2.58
CA TYR A 249 7.69 -24.69 -3.28
C TYR A 249 7.82 -25.03 -4.78
N GLY A 250 9.04 -25.29 -5.28
CA GLY A 250 9.26 -25.80 -6.64
C GLY A 250 9.41 -24.73 -7.72
N ALA A 251 9.95 -23.55 -7.37
CA ALA A 251 10.34 -22.55 -8.35
C ALA A 251 11.35 -23.13 -9.37
N ASN A 252 11.15 -22.82 -10.65
CA ASN A 252 12.07 -23.22 -11.71
C ASN A 252 13.35 -22.38 -11.67
N LEU A 253 14.41 -22.94 -11.07
CA LEU A 253 15.72 -22.29 -10.95
C LEU A 253 16.37 -21.97 -12.31
N LYS A 254 16.09 -22.79 -13.34
CA LYS A 254 16.65 -22.66 -14.69
C LYS A 254 15.72 -21.92 -15.66
N GLY A 255 14.57 -21.44 -15.17
CA GLY A 255 13.66 -20.63 -15.97
C GLY A 255 14.36 -19.36 -16.44
N ARG A 256 14.12 -18.96 -17.69
CA ARG A 256 14.73 -17.76 -18.27
C ARG A 256 13.67 -16.69 -18.48
N ASN A 257 14.01 -15.46 -18.13
CA ASN A 257 13.18 -14.30 -18.38
C ASN A 257 13.33 -13.78 -19.83
N ALA A 258 12.74 -12.62 -20.12
CA ALA A 258 12.79 -11.99 -21.44
C ALA A 258 14.21 -11.61 -21.89
N ASP A 259 15.14 -11.42 -20.95
CA ASP A 259 16.56 -11.12 -21.21
C ASP A 259 17.41 -12.40 -21.35
N PHE A 260 16.76 -13.57 -21.41
CA PHE A 260 17.39 -14.91 -21.40
C PHE A 260 18.21 -15.22 -20.15
N LYS A 261 18.02 -14.46 -19.06
CA LYS A 261 18.71 -14.65 -17.78
C LYS A 261 17.89 -15.56 -16.88
N CYS A 262 18.56 -16.48 -16.18
CA CYS A 262 17.95 -17.21 -15.08
C CYS A 262 18.08 -16.42 -13.76
N ALA A 263 17.47 -16.93 -12.69
CA ALA A 263 17.54 -16.29 -11.37
C ALA A 263 18.98 -16.14 -10.86
N LEU A 264 19.85 -17.13 -11.13
CA LEU A 264 21.26 -17.08 -10.74
C LEU A 264 22.01 -15.93 -11.44
N ASP A 265 21.76 -15.73 -12.73
CA ASP A 265 22.38 -14.65 -13.53
C ASP A 265 21.99 -13.23 -13.05
N LEU A 266 20.91 -13.12 -12.28
CA LEU A 266 20.41 -11.86 -11.72
C LEU A 266 20.92 -11.59 -10.30
N ALA A 267 21.47 -12.61 -9.62
CA ALA A 267 22.01 -12.47 -8.28
C ALA A 267 23.30 -11.63 -8.30
N VAL A 268 23.51 -10.84 -7.25
CA VAL A 268 24.77 -10.10 -7.11
C VAL A 268 25.91 -11.11 -6.85
N PRO A 269 27.06 -11.01 -7.54
CA PRO A 269 28.20 -11.89 -7.30
C PRO A 269 28.68 -11.86 -5.84
N ASN A 270 29.05 -13.03 -5.30
CA ASN A 270 29.40 -13.30 -3.90
C ASN A 270 28.30 -12.98 -2.88
N SER A 271 27.04 -12.83 -3.31
CA SER A 271 25.92 -12.60 -2.40
C SER A 271 25.44 -13.89 -1.75
N LYS A 272 24.78 -13.77 -0.59
CA LYS A 272 24.11 -14.91 0.07
C LYS A 272 23.01 -15.52 -0.81
N ILE A 273 22.43 -14.74 -1.73
CA ILE A 273 21.43 -15.22 -2.68
C ILE A 273 22.05 -16.12 -3.73
N GLU A 274 23.17 -15.69 -4.33
CA GLU A 274 23.91 -16.51 -5.28
C GLU A 274 24.30 -17.85 -4.64
N GLN A 275 24.87 -17.82 -3.44
CA GLN A 275 25.21 -19.03 -2.68
C GLN A 275 23.98 -19.91 -2.43
N ALA A 276 22.84 -19.33 -2.04
CA ALA A 276 21.60 -20.08 -1.81
C ALA A 276 21.02 -20.71 -3.09
N LEU A 277 21.16 -20.05 -4.24
CA LEU A 277 20.75 -20.59 -5.54
C LEU A 277 21.69 -21.72 -5.99
N LEU A 278 23.00 -21.53 -5.87
CA LEU A 278 24.02 -22.53 -6.21
C LEU A 278 23.85 -23.83 -5.42
N LEU A 279 23.60 -23.72 -4.10
CA LEU A 279 23.34 -24.88 -3.24
C LEU A 279 22.11 -25.71 -3.66
N ARG A 280 21.23 -25.14 -4.50
CA ARG A 280 19.96 -25.75 -4.91
C ARG A 280 19.95 -26.21 -6.38
N GLU A 281 21.04 -26.05 -7.12
CA GLU A 281 21.14 -26.53 -8.51
C GLU A 281 21.19 -28.06 -8.64
N GLY A 282 21.57 -28.75 -7.56
CA GLY A 282 21.58 -30.21 -7.49
C GLY A 282 20.19 -30.85 -7.58
N PRO A 283 20.11 -32.17 -7.81
CA PRO A 283 18.83 -32.88 -7.82
C PRO A 283 18.13 -32.76 -6.46
N ALA A 284 16.85 -32.39 -6.49
CA ALA A 284 16.04 -32.36 -5.28
C ALA A 284 15.92 -33.78 -4.69
N SER A 285 15.82 -33.89 -3.36
CA SER A 285 15.61 -35.17 -2.70
C SER A 285 14.31 -35.83 -3.17
N LEU A 286 14.26 -37.17 -3.14
CA LEU A 286 13.03 -37.91 -3.51
C LEU A 286 11.82 -37.43 -2.71
N ALA A 287 11.99 -37.20 -1.40
CA ALA A 287 10.94 -36.65 -0.55
C ALA A 287 10.41 -35.31 -1.07
N GLN A 288 11.30 -34.41 -1.49
CA GLN A 288 10.93 -33.12 -2.06
C GLN A 288 10.18 -33.27 -3.40
N LEU A 289 10.64 -34.18 -4.27
CA LEU A 289 9.96 -34.48 -5.53
C LEU A 289 8.54 -35.05 -5.27
N CYS A 290 8.40 -35.96 -4.31
CA CYS A 290 7.11 -36.48 -3.89
C CYS A 290 6.18 -35.37 -3.36
N ARG A 291 6.69 -34.48 -2.51
CA ARG A 291 5.92 -33.32 -2.00
C ARG A 291 5.38 -32.46 -3.13
N LEU A 292 6.26 -32.04 -4.05
CA LEU A 292 5.86 -31.19 -5.18
C LEU A 292 4.86 -31.91 -6.09
N CYS A 293 5.04 -33.20 -6.35
CA CYS A 293 4.12 -34.00 -7.14
C CYS A 293 2.72 -34.06 -6.52
N ILE A 294 2.63 -34.44 -5.23
CA ILE A 294 1.36 -34.53 -4.50
C ILE A 294 0.67 -33.16 -4.50
N ARG A 295 1.39 -32.09 -4.14
CA ARG A 295 0.83 -30.73 -4.10
C ARG A 295 0.36 -30.25 -5.47
N LYS A 296 1.08 -30.57 -6.55
CA LYS A 296 0.67 -30.26 -7.92
C LYS A 296 -0.66 -30.93 -8.28
N HIS A 297 -0.86 -32.18 -7.86
CA HIS A 297 -2.11 -32.91 -8.08
C HIS A 297 -3.27 -32.37 -7.23
N LEU A 298 -3.02 -31.99 -5.99
CA LEU A 298 -4.05 -31.41 -5.11
C LEU A 298 -4.38 -29.95 -5.46
N GLY A 299 -3.45 -29.24 -6.09
CA GLY A 299 -3.58 -27.83 -6.46
C GLY A 299 -3.92 -26.94 -5.26
N ARG A 300 -4.78 -25.94 -5.50
CA ARG A 300 -5.23 -24.96 -4.48
C ARG A 300 -6.04 -25.60 -3.33
N SER A 301 -6.53 -26.82 -3.50
CA SER A 301 -7.27 -27.55 -2.46
C SER A 301 -6.37 -28.27 -1.45
N CYS A 302 -5.04 -28.23 -1.63
CA CYS A 302 -4.08 -28.97 -0.83
C CYS A 302 -4.28 -28.82 0.68
N LEU A 303 -4.53 -27.60 1.17
CA LEU A 303 -4.76 -27.34 2.60
C LEU A 303 -5.96 -28.10 3.18
N TYR A 304 -7.01 -28.33 2.37
CA TYR A 304 -8.23 -29.02 2.78
C TYR A 304 -8.21 -30.52 2.44
N ALA A 305 -7.41 -30.90 1.45
CA ALA A 305 -7.34 -32.26 0.92
C ALA A 305 -6.34 -33.13 1.69
N VAL A 306 -5.18 -32.58 2.10
CA VAL A 306 -4.14 -33.35 2.81
C VAL A 306 -4.66 -34.03 4.08
N PRO A 307 -5.40 -33.34 4.98
CA PRO A 307 -5.95 -33.99 6.19
C PRO A 307 -6.95 -35.12 5.91
N LYS A 308 -7.47 -35.21 4.67
CA LYS A 308 -8.40 -36.27 4.24
C LYS A 308 -7.68 -37.47 3.62
N LEU A 309 -6.37 -37.40 3.43
CA LEU A 309 -5.57 -38.51 2.91
C LEU A 309 -5.25 -39.57 3.97
N HIS A 310 -5.58 -39.29 5.25
CA HIS A 310 -5.34 -40.19 6.39
C HIS A 310 -3.87 -40.62 6.48
N LEU A 311 -2.95 -39.67 6.28
CA LEU A 311 -1.51 -39.92 6.37
C LEU A 311 -1.04 -39.76 7.83
N PRO A 312 0.10 -40.35 8.21
CA PRO A 312 0.74 -40.02 9.47
C PRO A 312 1.00 -38.51 9.61
N GLU A 313 0.78 -37.95 10.80
CA GLU A 313 0.93 -36.52 11.09
C GLU A 313 2.25 -35.90 10.57
N PRO A 314 3.43 -36.56 10.68
CA PRO A 314 4.67 -36.00 10.14
C PRO A 314 4.64 -35.82 8.61
N LEU A 315 3.95 -36.70 7.88
CA LEU A 315 3.81 -36.59 6.43
C LEU A 315 2.78 -35.53 6.05
N GLU A 316 1.70 -35.38 6.83
CA GLU A 316 0.76 -34.27 6.64
C GLU A 316 1.45 -32.92 6.83
N ASN A 317 2.20 -32.77 7.92
CA ASN A 317 2.97 -31.56 8.20
C ASN A 317 4.02 -31.29 7.12
N PHE A 318 4.73 -32.32 6.67
CA PHE A 318 5.67 -32.22 5.54
C PHE A 318 5.01 -31.70 4.25
N LEU A 319 3.82 -32.22 3.90
CA LEU A 319 3.05 -31.78 2.73
C LEU A 319 2.48 -30.37 2.89
N LEU A 320 2.19 -29.94 4.11
CA LEU A 320 1.63 -28.62 4.45
C LEU A 320 2.68 -27.56 4.77
N TYR A 321 3.98 -27.90 4.76
CA TYR A 321 5.07 -27.02 5.20
C TYR A 321 4.89 -26.53 6.65
N ARG A 322 4.42 -27.42 7.53
CA ARG A 322 4.22 -27.20 8.97
C ARG A 322 5.24 -27.95 9.81
#